data_AF-A0A3D1DEM9-F1
#
_entry.id   AF-A0A3D1DEM9-F1
#
_cell.length_a   1.000
_cell.length_b   1.000
_cell.length_c   1.000
_cell.angle_alpha   90.00
_cell.angle_beta   90.00
_cell.angle_gamma   90.00
#
_symmetry.space_group_name_H-M   'P 1'
#
loop_
_entity.id
_entity.type
_entity.pdbx_description
1 polymer ?
#
loop_
_entity_poly.entity_id
_entity_poly.type
_entity_poly.pdbx_seq_one_letter_code
_entity_poly.pdbx_strand_id
1 'polypeptide(L)'
;APQEATVQTITPTGDSHEVTFEWTASRLGRQRLIIRAEPHPDEIRDDNNQKELLVNVVDDVARVLLIDGEARWEFRFIDNALTRDERVDVDQVVFSQPFLGIRNEPFFSSRLEVPDGENPLERSVLADSDLVIVGDAGPEALDQAAWSLLESFVSDAGGTLVMVAGKRDLPNKYRFEAFKNLIPVDELVPLEFTDDQGRRSPTRRGFGIALSPEGQREPMLQFHLDPTENRRVWDTLPGHTWGLVGVPRPGSTVLARPSFRGRPTRIPDPKQQALFVHHYHGLGQVQWLGIDSTWRWRHRTGDTYHHRFWGQLARWAAHNKAVSGNASVRLGVETAEVTAGEAVAVTVRWRPDVLERIGDLSAQAEFHPAPSKGETAAGSPLAIARLTAVDGRPLLWRGQATGLPPGDYQLRLSVSDPGIDTAGVTADVFVHPPTSGELNNLAGDHLHLAELAVASGGQLVTLEQLDSLAELLVGTRSHRELTEDMLIWNHWTVLLGFFVLMTAEWVVRKVHGLP
;
A
#
# COMPACT_ATOMS: atom_id res chain seq x y z
N ALA A 1 -23.12 19.09 18.29
CA ALA A 1 -22.39 20.36 18.12
C ALA A 1 -21.15 20.09 17.27
N PRO A 2 -20.68 21.04 16.45
CA PRO A 2 -19.34 20.93 15.86
C PRO A 2 -18.32 20.78 16.99
N GLN A 3 -17.34 19.90 16.80
CA GLN A 3 -16.25 19.73 17.75
C GLN A 3 -15.38 20.99 17.72
N GLU A 4 -14.79 21.38 18.86
CA GLU A 4 -13.89 22.54 18.90
C GLU A 4 -12.73 22.35 17.92
N ALA A 5 -12.37 23.42 17.21
CA ALA A 5 -11.28 23.39 16.26
C ALA A 5 -9.94 23.34 17.02
N THR A 6 -9.10 22.36 16.70
CA THR A 6 -7.72 22.34 17.17
C THR A 6 -6.93 23.43 16.45
N VAL A 7 -6.36 24.38 17.20
CA VAL A 7 -5.58 25.50 16.64
C VAL A 7 -4.11 25.30 16.99
N GLN A 8 -3.24 25.45 15.99
CA GLN A 8 -1.79 25.42 16.17
C GLN A 8 -1.18 26.62 15.46
N THR A 9 -0.37 27.40 16.18
CA THR A 9 0.41 28.49 15.60
C THR A 9 1.79 27.96 15.20
N ILE A 10 2.18 28.20 13.95
CA ILE A 10 3.49 27.80 13.43
C ILE A 10 4.30 29.03 13.04
N THR A 11 5.62 28.94 13.20
CA THR A 11 6.57 29.90 12.63
C THR A 11 7.36 29.15 11.57
N PRO A 12 7.03 29.29 10.28
CA PRO A 12 7.68 28.54 9.23
C PRO A 12 9.18 28.90 9.15
N THR A 13 10.04 27.89 9.10
CA THR A 13 11.50 28.03 8.99
C THR A 13 12.02 27.85 7.56
N GLY A 14 11.11 27.62 6.60
CA GLY A 14 11.41 27.41 5.18
C GLY A 14 10.12 27.39 4.36
N ASP A 15 10.24 27.06 3.08
CA ASP A 15 9.15 27.14 2.08
C ASP A 15 8.03 26.12 2.29
N SER A 16 8.31 25.03 3.03
CA SER A 16 7.33 24.01 3.39
C SER A 16 7.48 23.64 4.87
N HIS A 17 6.35 23.44 5.54
CA HIS A 17 6.30 23.01 6.93
C HIS A 17 5.17 22.01 7.12
N GLU A 18 5.48 20.83 7.65
CA GLU A 18 4.48 19.81 7.96
C GLU A 18 3.84 20.11 9.33
N VAL A 19 2.52 20.05 9.40
CA VAL A 19 1.74 20.27 10.64
C VAL A 19 0.89 19.04 10.89
N THR A 20 1.00 18.47 12.09
CA THR A 20 0.24 17.28 12.48
C THR A 20 -0.83 17.66 13.49
N PHE A 21 -2.08 17.30 13.19
CA PHE A 21 -3.21 17.48 14.11
C PHE A 21 -3.63 16.11 14.66
N GLU A 22 -3.73 16.00 15.98
CA GLU A 22 -4.39 14.87 16.63
C GLU A 22 -5.88 15.18 16.80
N TRP A 23 -6.73 14.35 16.19
CA TRP A 23 -8.18 14.48 16.26
C TRP A 23 -8.80 13.17 16.71
N THR A 24 -9.70 13.24 17.71
CA THR A 24 -10.47 12.10 18.19
C THR A 24 -11.92 12.29 17.81
N ALA A 25 -12.49 11.36 17.04
CA ALA A 25 -13.88 11.43 16.61
C ALA A 25 -14.85 11.34 17.80
N SER A 26 -15.79 12.29 17.88
CA SER A 26 -16.83 12.29 18.92
C SER A 26 -18.15 11.65 18.48
N ARG A 27 -18.32 11.38 17.18
CA ARG A 27 -19.53 10.78 16.61
C ARG A 27 -19.21 9.84 15.45
N LEU A 28 -20.03 8.82 15.32
CA LEU A 28 -19.95 7.83 14.26
C LEU A 28 -20.47 8.35 12.93
N GLY A 29 -20.14 7.62 11.87
CA GLY A 29 -20.44 7.91 10.49
C GLY A 29 -19.55 9.00 9.91
N ARG A 30 -19.99 9.53 8.78
CA ARG A 30 -19.25 10.49 7.95
C ARG A 30 -19.02 11.82 8.70
N GLN A 31 -17.75 12.18 8.85
CA GLN A 31 -17.27 13.47 9.38
C GLN A 31 -16.59 14.24 8.26
N ARG A 32 -16.98 15.49 8.06
CA ARG A 32 -16.24 16.43 7.21
C ARG A 32 -15.33 17.24 8.12
N LEU A 33 -14.02 17.04 7.98
CA LEU A 33 -12.98 17.83 8.61
C LEU A 33 -12.57 18.93 7.64
N ILE A 34 -12.35 20.13 8.16
CA ILE A 34 -11.87 21.27 7.37
C ILE A 34 -10.60 21.76 8.07
N ILE A 35 -9.49 21.67 7.36
CA ILE A 35 -8.23 22.27 7.75
C ILE A 35 -8.21 23.66 7.15
N ARG A 36 -7.96 24.68 7.96
CA ARG A 36 -7.94 26.08 7.53
C ARG A 36 -6.68 26.78 8.05
N ALA A 37 -6.03 27.53 7.17
CA ALA A 37 -5.01 28.50 7.54
C ALA A 37 -5.65 29.89 7.70
N GLU A 38 -5.13 30.69 8.63
CA GLU A 38 -5.49 32.10 8.71
C GLU A 38 -4.76 32.88 7.62
N PRO A 39 -5.44 33.79 6.89
CA PRO A 39 -4.80 34.55 5.82
C PRO A 39 -3.63 35.38 6.33
N HIS A 40 -2.51 35.36 5.61
CA HIS A 40 -1.38 36.24 5.91
C HIS A 40 -1.55 37.60 5.21
N PRO A 41 -1.18 38.75 5.83
CA PRO A 41 -1.36 40.07 5.21
C PRO A 41 -0.68 40.23 3.84
N ASP A 42 0.44 39.53 3.63
CA ASP A 42 1.22 39.55 2.38
C ASP A 42 0.81 38.45 1.38
N GLU A 43 -0.28 37.72 1.67
CA GLU A 43 -0.74 36.63 0.83
C GLU A 43 -1.49 37.15 -0.41
N ILE A 44 -1.17 36.59 -1.58
CA ILE A 44 -1.75 37.03 -2.87
C ILE A 44 -3.16 36.46 -3.06
N ARG A 45 -3.46 35.31 -2.47
CA ARG A 45 -4.71 34.55 -2.67
C ARG A 45 -5.14 33.92 -1.36
N ASP A 46 -6.41 34.06 -0.99
CA ASP A 46 -6.96 33.53 0.26
C ASP A 46 -7.96 32.37 0.04
N ASP A 47 -8.30 32.07 -1.22
CA ASP A 47 -9.24 31.03 -1.61
C ASP A 47 -8.69 29.59 -1.51
N ASN A 48 -7.36 29.43 -1.36
CA ASN A 48 -6.66 28.16 -1.15
C ASN A 48 -6.30 27.87 0.31
N ASN A 49 -6.72 28.72 1.26
CA ASN A 49 -6.42 28.56 2.68
C ASN A 49 -7.30 27.53 3.40
N GLN A 50 -8.10 26.74 2.67
CA GLN A 50 -8.87 25.66 3.26
C GLN A 50 -8.74 24.37 2.46
N LYS A 51 -8.68 23.25 3.17
CA LYS A 51 -8.78 21.91 2.60
C LYS A 51 -9.80 21.11 3.39
N GLU A 52 -10.65 20.41 2.67
CA GLU A 52 -11.66 19.54 3.25
C GLU A 52 -11.20 18.08 3.14
N LEU A 53 -11.44 17.32 4.20
CA LEU A 53 -11.15 15.90 4.32
C LEU A 53 -12.39 15.20 4.86
N LEU A 54 -12.74 14.04 4.30
CA LEU A 54 -13.86 13.26 4.79
C LEU A 54 -13.34 12.02 5.52
N VAL A 55 -13.72 11.88 6.80
CA VAL A 55 -13.37 10.70 7.59
C VAL A 55 -14.65 9.94 7.90
N ASN A 56 -14.73 8.69 7.46
CA ASN A 56 -15.80 7.80 7.88
C ASN A 56 -15.42 7.13 9.20
N VAL A 57 -16.08 7.51 10.28
CA VAL A 57 -15.82 6.96 11.61
C VAL A 57 -16.78 5.80 11.83
N VAL A 58 -16.28 4.58 11.69
CA VAL A 58 -17.07 3.36 11.96
C VAL A 58 -16.83 2.95 13.41
N ASP A 59 -17.91 2.64 14.12
CA ASP A 59 -17.84 1.97 15.43
C ASP A 59 -17.70 0.48 15.18
N ASP A 60 -16.53 0.06 14.73
CA ASP A 60 -16.25 -1.35 14.62
C ASP A 60 -15.25 -1.71 15.71
N VAL A 61 -15.80 -2.29 16.77
CA VAL A 61 -15.04 -3.19 17.63
C VAL A 61 -14.71 -4.40 16.77
N ALA A 62 -13.45 -4.56 16.40
CA ALA A 62 -13.02 -5.69 15.59
C ALA A 62 -13.18 -6.97 16.41
N ARG A 63 -13.99 -7.92 15.93
CA ARG A 63 -14.16 -9.23 16.58
C ARG A 63 -13.08 -10.19 16.10
N VAL A 64 -12.23 -10.63 17.02
CA VAL A 64 -11.03 -11.42 16.71
C VAL A 64 -11.09 -12.77 17.40
N LEU A 65 -10.95 -13.85 16.64
CA LEU A 65 -10.73 -15.18 17.18
C LEU A 65 -9.24 -15.51 17.12
N LEU A 66 -8.59 -15.62 18.27
CA LEU A 66 -7.18 -15.97 18.40
C LEU A 66 -7.02 -17.45 18.77
N ILE A 67 -6.53 -18.24 17.82
CA ILE A 67 -6.32 -19.68 17.95
C ILE A 67 -4.81 -19.96 17.99
N ASP A 68 -4.32 -20.64 19.03
CA ASP A 68 -2.94 -21.13 19.05
C ASP A 68 -2.82 -22.55 19.61
N GLY A 69 -1.82 -23.29 19.12
CA GLY A 69 -1.52 -24.65 19.59
C GLY A 69 -1.12 -24.68 21.07
N GLU A 70 -0.31 -23.70 21.49
CA GLU A 70 0.14 -23.57 22.86
C GLU A 70 0.18 -22.10 23.30
N ALA A 71 0.25 -21.85 24.61
CA ALA A 71 0.46 -20.52 25.17
C ALA A 71 1.92 -20.01 24.97
N ARG A 72 2.40 -19.97 23.72
CA ARG A 72 3.74 -19.48 23.35
C ARG A 72 3.85 -17.97 23.57
N TRP A 73 5.09 -17.47 23.56
CA TRP A 73 5.36 -16.03 23.70
C TRP A 73 4.59 -15.20 22.68
N GLU A 74 4.51 -15.66 21.43
CA GLU A 74 3.75 -14.98 20.38
C GLU A 74 2.26 -14.86 20.74
N PHE A 75 1.58 -15.97 21.02
CA PHE A 75 0.19 -15.99 21.50
C PHE A 75 -0.01 -15.02 22.67
N ARG A 76 0.80 -15.15 23.73
CA ARG A 76 0.70 -14.31 24.93
C ARG A 76 0.76 -12.82 24.58
N PHE A 77 1.66 -12.42 23.69
CA PHE A 77 1.82 -11.00 23.38
C PHE A 77 0.75 -10.48 22.43
N ILE A 78 0.27 -11.29 21.49
CA ILE A 78 -0.89 -10.96 20.65
C ILE A 78 -2.13 -10.78 21.54
N ASP A 79 -2.41 -11.74 22.41
CA ASP A 79 -3.52 -11.70 23.37
C ASP A 79 -3.48 -10.44 24.25
N ASN A 80 -2.32 -10.11 24.82
CA ASN A 80 -2.15 -8.88 25.61
C ASN A 80 -2.33 -7.60 24.78
N ALA A 81 -1.97 -7.61 23.49
CA ALA A 81 -2.13 -6.45 22.63
C ALA A 81 -3.59 -6.21 22.27
N LEU A 82 -4.32 -7.27 21.92
CA LEU A 82 -5.71 -7.21 21.51
C LEU A 82 -6.64 -6.97 22.69
N THR A 83 -6.49 -7.70 23.81
CA THR A 83 -7.34 -7.57 25.00
C THR A 83 -7.28 -6.18 25.64
N ARG A 84 -6.17 -5.44 25.43
CA ARG A 84 -5.99 -4.08 25.95
C ARG A 84 -6.51 -3.00 25.00
N ASP A 85 -6.81 -3.34 23.75
CA ASP A 85 -7.34 -2.38 22.77
C ASP A 85 -8.86 -2.34 22.93
N GLU A 86 -9.40 -1.21 23.38
CA GLU A 86 -10.84 -1.03 23.62
C GLU A 86 -11.68 -1.18 22.33
N ARG A 87 -11.05 -1.14 21.15
CA ARG A 87 -11.69 -1.32 19.85
C ARG A 87 -11.55 -2.74 19.31
N VAL A 88 -11.18 -3.70 20.15
CA VAL A 88 -11.04 -5.10 19.78
C VAL A 88 -11.75 -5.96 20.81
N ASP A 89 -12.62 -6.84 20.34
CA ASP A 89 -13.19 -7.92 21.14
C ASP A 89 -12.47 -9.22 20.74
N VAL A 90 -11.94 -9.96 21.70
CA VAL A 90 -11.06 -11.09 21.43
C VAL A 90 -11.49 -12.34 22.19
N ASP A 91 -11.78 -13.39 21.41
CA ASP A 91 -12.00 -14.75 21.89
C ASP A 91 -10.73 -15.58 21.69
N GLN A 92 -10.32 -16.33 22.70
CA GLN A 92 -9.11 -17.15 22.65
C GLN A 92 -9.41 -18.66 22.70
N VAL A 93 -8.76 -19.40 21.80
CA VAL A 93 -8.70 -20.86 21.82
C VAL A 93 -7.24 -21.29 21.89
N VAL A 94 -6.87 -21.95 22.99
CA VAL A 94 -5.52 -22.50 23.19
C VAL A 94 -5.60 -23.97 23.54
N PHE A 95 -5.12 -24.82 22.63
CA PHE A 95 -5.28 -26.27 22.76
C PHE A 95 -4.45 -26.87 23.90
N SER A 96 -3.20 -26.42 24.05
CA SER A 96 -2.29 -26.87 25.10
C SER A 96 -1.92 -25.74 26.05
N GLN A 97 -2.46 -25.78 27.27
CA GLN A 97 -2.27 -24.74 28.28
C GLN A 97 -1.52 -25.30 29.49
N PRO A 98 -0.61 -24.53 30.10
CA PRO A 98 0.02 -24.94 31.35
C PRO A 98 -1.03 -25.00 32.46
N PHE A 99 -1.35 -26.22 32.91
CA PHE A 99 -2.34 -26.44 33.96
C PHE A 99 -1.69 -26.29 35.35
N LEU A 100 -1.96 -25.18 36.03
CA LEU A 100 -1.45 -24.91 37.38
C LEU A 100 -2.27 -25.58 38.50
N GLY A 101 -3.36 -26.30 38.18
CA GLY A 101 -4.23 -26.94 39.18
C GLY A 101 -5.02 -25.98 40.08
N ILE A 102 -5.00 -24.67 39.77
CA ILE A 102 -5.69 -23.62 40.53
C ILE A 102 -7.18 -23.54 40.15
N ARG A 103 -7.53 -24.00 38.94
CA ARG A 103 -8.91 -24.07 38.42
C ARG A 103 -9.21 -25.49 37.93
N ASN A 104 -10.48 -25.88 38.01
CA ASN A 104 -10.95 -27.18 37.48
C ASN A 104 -11.05 -27.19 35.95
N GLU A 105 -11.05 -26.01 35.32
CA GLU A 105 -11.13 -25.82 33.88
C GLU A 105 -9.90 -25.05 33.38
N PRO A 106 -9.50 -25.23 32.11
CA PRO A 106 -8.47 -24.42 31.47
C PRO A 106 -8.81 -22.93 31.51
N PHE A 107 -7.81 -22.06 31.38
CA PHE A 107 -8.03 -20.62 31.42
C PHE A 107 -8.71 -20.10 30.14
N PHE A 108 -8.28 -20.60 29.00
CA PHE A 108 -8.89 -20.36 27.68
C PHE A 108 -9.66 -21.58 27.20
N SER A 109 -10.51 -21.44 26.18
CA SER A 109 -11.11 -22.62 25.54
C SER A 109 -10.01 -23.52 24.98
N SER A 110 -10.12 -24.84 25.22
CA SER A 110 -9.15 -25.82 24.72
C SER A 110 -9.61 -26.54 23.46
N ARG A 111 -10.72 -26.11 22.85
CA ARG A 111 -11.29 -26.69 21.63
C ARG A 111 -11.94 -25.61 20.78
N LEU A 112 -11.87 -25.77 19.47
CA LEU A 112 -12.69 -25.03 18.52
C LEU A 112 -13.94 -25.87 18.22
N GLU A 113 -15.12 -25.34 18.52
CA GLU A 113 -16.37 -26.04 18.23
C GLU A 113 -16.67 -25.94 16.72
N VAL A 114 -16.84 -27.11 16.09
CA VAL A 114 -17.27 -27.22 14.70
C VAL A 114 -18.69 -27.79 14.72
N PRO A 115 -19.72 -26.97 14.47
CA PRO A 115 -21.11 -27.43 14.56
C PRO A 115 -21.45 -28.41 13.43
N ASP A 116 -22.10 -29.53 13.73
CA ASP A 116 -22.60 -30.48 12.73
C ASP A 116 -23.92 -30.03 12.09
N GLY A 117 -24.15 -30.33 10.80
CA GLY A 117 -25.45 -30.12 10.13
C GLY A 117 -25.41 -29.05 9.02
N GLU A 118 -26.58 -28.56 8.61
CA GLU A 118 -26.67 -27.50 7.59
C GLU A 118 -26.09 -26.18 8.13
N ASN A 119 -25.33 -25.47 7.27
CA ASN A 119 -24.64 -24.20 7.54
C ASN A 119 -23.81 -24.17 8.85
N PRO A 120 -22.70 -24.93 8.94
CA PRO A 120 -21.86 -24.96 10.13
C PRO A 120 -21.25 -23.59 10.48
N LEU A 121 -21.01 -22.74 9.49
CA LEU A 121 -20.45 -21.39 9.67
C LEU A 121 -21.35 -20.49 10.52
N GLU A 122 -22.63 -20.36 10.17
CA GLU A 122 -23.61 -19.46 10.83
C GLU A 122 -23.81 -19.80 12.31
N ARG A 123 -23.58 -21.05 12.68
CA ARG A 123 -23.71 -21.55 14.06
C ARG A 123 -22.40 -21.56 14.84
N SER A 124 -21.30 -21.19 14.19
CA SER A 124 -19.98 -21.17 14.81
C SER A 124 -19.61 -19.76 15.25
N VAL A 125 -18.62 -19.67 16.15
CA VAL A 125 -18.01 -18.40 16.58
C VAL A 125 -17.39 -17.60 15.42
N LEU A 126 -17.15 -18.25 14.27
CA LEU A 126 -16.57 -17.62 13.08
C LEU A 126 -17.56 -16.74 12.32
N ALA A 127 -18.88 -16.95 12.45
CA ALA A 127 -19.87 -16.11 11.77
C ALA A 127 -19.72 -14.63 12.16
N ASP A 128 -19.52 -14.41 13.46
CA ASP A 128 -19.38 -13.09 14.06
C ASP A 128 -17.95 -12.56 14.00
N SER A 129 -16.94 -13.41 13.87
CA SER A 129 -15.54 -12.98 13.82
C SER A 129 -15.25 -12.16 12.56
N ASP A 130 -14.48 -11.09 12.64
CA ASP A 130 -14.00 -10.35 11.46
C ASP A 130 -12.59 -10.78 11.07
N LEU A 131 -11.81 -11.18 12.07
CA LEU A 131 -10.44 -11.67 11.96
C LEU A 131 -10.28 -12.98 12.71
N VAL A 132 -9.62 -13.95 12.10
CA VAL A 132 -9.16 -15.17 12.76
C VAL A 132 -7.65 -15.24 12.65
N ILE A 133 -6.97 -15.38 13.78
CA ILE A 133 -5.52 -15.55 13.84
C ILE A 133 -5.24 -16.99 14.25
N VAL A 134 -4.53 -17.75 13.42
CA VAL A 134 -4.14 -19.13 13.70
C VAL A 134 -2.62 -19.22 13.84
N GLY A 135 -2.16 -19.61 15.03
CA GLY A 135 -0.75 -19.81 15.34
C GLY A 135 -0.43 -21.27 15.70
N ASP A 136 0.66 -21.82 15.16
CA ASP A 136 1.29 -23.13 15.46
C ASP A 136 0.41 -24.27 16.04
N ALA A 137 -0.84 -24.39 15.60
CA ALA A 137 -1.75 -25.44 16.01
C ALA A 137 -1.50 -26.71 15.19
N GLY A 138 -1.66 -27.87 15.83
CA GLY A 138 -1.45 -29.18 15.21
C GLY A 138 -2.68 -29.71 14.46
N PRO A 139 -2.51 -30.64 13.49
CA PRO A 139 -3.63 -31.31 12.82
C PRO A 139 -4.55 -32.11 13.75
N GLU A 140 -4.09 -32.48 14.94
CA GLU A 140 -4.91 -33.14 15.98
C GLU A 140 -5.92 -32.18 16.62
N ALA A 141 -5.61 -30.89 16.64
CA ALA A 141 -6.40 -29.84 17.27
C ALA A 141 -7.26 -29.07 16.25
N LEU A 142 -6.70 -28.78 15.08
CA LEU A 142 -7.43 -28.24 13.93
C LEU A 142 -7.41 -29.27 12.81
N ASP A 143 -8.46 -30.06 12.73
CA ASP A 143 -8.60 -31.11 11.75
C ASP A 143 -9.12 -30.59 10.39
N GLN A 144 -9.44 -31.50 9.48
CA GLN A 144 -10.01 -31.15 8.17
C GLN A 144 -11.33 -30.38 8.29
N ALA A 145 -12.18 -30.71 9.26
CA ALA A 145 -13.48 -30.06 9.42
C ALA A 145 -13.31 -28.61 9.91
N ALA A 146 -12.41 -28.38 10.87
CA ALA A 146 -12.03 -27.04 11.31
C ALA A 146 -11.45 -26.20 10.16
N TRP A 147 -10.56 -26.77 9.34
CA TRP A 147 -10.01 -26.06 8.19
C TRP A 147 -11.05 -25.77 7.10
N SER A 148 -12.00 -26.67 6.86
CA SER A 148 -13.12 -26.40 5.95
C SER A 148 -14.04 -25.30 6.49
N LEU A 149 -14.24 -25.22 7.80
CA LEU A 149 -14.98 -24.13 8.43
C LEU A 149 -14.24 -22.78 8.28
N LEU A 150 -12.91 -22.78 8.45
CA LEU A 150 -12.06 -21.61 8.19
C LEU A 150 -12.07 -21.21 6.71
N GLU A 151 -12.13 -22.17 5.80
CA GLU A 151 -12.25 -21.92 4.37
C GLU A 151 -13.57 -21.20 4.07
N SER A 152 -14.70 -21.73 4.54
CA SER A 152 -16.01 -21.06 4.41
C SER A 152 -16.04 -19.67 5.08
N PHE A 153 -15.39 -19.52 6.23
CA PHE A 153 -15.25 -18.21 6.88
C PHE A 153 -14.57 -17.17 5.96
N VAL A 154 -13.51 -17.57 5.27
CA VAL A 154 -12.80 -16.70 4.33
C VAL A 154 -13.55 -16.56 3.01
N SER A 155 -14.07 -17.64 2.43
CA SER A 155 -14.69 -17.60 1.11
C SER A 155 -16.08 -16.98 1.11
N ASP A 156 -16.90 -17.29 2.12
CA ASP A 156 -18.35 -17.05 2.13
C ASP A 156 -18.72 -15.86 3.01
N ALA A 157 -18.25 -15.83 4.27
CA ALA A 157 -18.42 -14.66 5.15
C ALA A 157 -17.44 -13.53 4.81
N GLY A 158 -16.42 -13.83 3.99
CA GLY A 158 -15.42 -12.88 3.56
C GLY A 158 -14.59 -12.31 4.71
N GLY A 159 -14.34 -13.13 5.73
CA GLY A 159 -13.47 -12.80 6.85
C GLY A 159 -11.99 -12.73 6.46
N THR A 160 -11.19 -12.24 7.39
CA THR A 160 -9.73 -12.21 7.26
C THR A 160 -9.12 -13.33 8.08
N LEU A 161 -8.30 -14.18 7.45
CA LEU A 161 -7.53 -15.22 8.14
C LEU A 161 -6.05 -14.84 8.17
N VAL A 162 -5.45 -14.78 9.35
CA VAL A 162 -4.01 -14.57 9.53
C VAL A 162 -3.38 -15.87 10.03
N MET A 163 -2.47 -16.44 9.25
CA MET A 163 -1.68 -17.60 9.62
C MET A 163 -0.31 -17.15 10.13
N VAL A 164 -0.04 -17.40 11.41
CA VAL A 164 1.25 -17.12 12.05
C VAL A 164 2.09 -18.37 12.05
N ALA A 165 3.20 -18.34 11.31
CA ALA A 165 4.12 -19.45 11.19
C ALA A 165 4.54 -20.00 12.56
N GLY A 166 4.77 -21.30 12.58
CA GLY A 166 5.10 -22.07 13.77
C GLY A 166 6.25 -23.05 13.51
N LYS A 167 6.98 -23.37 14.58
CA LYS A 167 8.14 -24.28 14.49
C LYS A 167 7.72 -25.73 14.51
N ARG A 168 6.57 -26.03 15.10
CA ARG A 168 6.17 -27.40 15.43
C ARG A 168 5.23 -27.99 14.41
N ASP A 169 4.20 -27.25 14.03
CA ASP A 169 3.03 -27.78 13.38
C ASP A 169 2.62 -26.95 12.15
N LEU A 170 2.26 -25.67 12.33
CA LEU A 170 1.77 -24.81 11.25
C LEU A 170 2.95 -24.20 10.48
N PRO A 171 3.11 -24.44 9.16
CA PRO A 171 2.22 -25.15 8.24
C PRO A 171 2.70 -26.58 7.90
N ASN A 172 3.88 -26.98 8.40
CA ASN A 172 4.63 -28.13 7.92
C ASN A 172 3.93 -29.49 8.09
N LYS A 173 3.02 -29.65 9.07
CA LYS A 173 2.28 -30.91 9.30
C LYS A 173 0.94 -31.00 8.57
N TYR A 174 0.46 -29.93 7.95
CA TYR A 174 -0.84 -29.93 7.29
C TYR A 174 -0.80 -30.45 5.86
N ARG A 175 -1.74 -31.34 5.53
CA ARG A 175 -1.89 -31.92 4.18
C ARG A 175 -3.33 -31.86 3.64
N PHE A 176 -4.25 -31.31 4.45
CA PHE A 176 -5.66 -31.11 4.17
C PHE A 176 -5.88 -30.22 2.96
N GLU A 177 -6.92 -30.49 2.18
CA GLU A 177 -7.21 -29.74 0.96
C GLU A 177 -7.65 -28.31 1.29
N ALA A 178 -8.55 -28.16 2.26
CA ALA A 178 -9.01 -26.86 2.75
C ALA A 178 -7.84 -25.98 3.23
N PHE A 179 -6.86 -26.57 3.95
CA PHE A 179 -5.64 -25.86 4.33
C PHE A 179 -4.82 -25.43 3.10
N LYS A 180 -4.63 -26.35 2.15
CA LYS A 180 -3.90 -26.05 0.92
C LYS A 180 -4.57 -24.97 0.12
N ASN A 181 -5.89 -24.85 0.10
CA ASN A 181 -6.60 -23.79 -0.63
C ASN A 181 -6.33 -22.40 -0.03
N LEU A 182 -6.13 -22.32 1.29
CA LEU A 182 -5.95 -21.07 2.00
C LEU A 182 -4.49 -20.59 2.07
N ILE A 183 -3.51 -21.50 2.20
CA ILE A 183 -2.11 -21.07 2.36
C ILE A 183 -1.62 -20.31 1.10
N PRO A 184 -1.13 -19.05 1.23
CA PRO A 184 -0.80 -18.21 0.07
C PRO A 184 0.64 -18.40 -0.45
N VAL A 185 1.38 -19.33 0.14
CA VAL A 185 2.80 -19.61 -0.15
C VAL A 185 3.03 -21.11 -0.34
N ASP A 186 3.88 -21.44 -1.29
CA ASP A 186 4.35 -22.80 -1.58
C ASP A 186 5.87 -22.90 -1.37
N GLU A 187 6.43 -24.12 -1.50
CA GLU A 187 7.88 -24.38 -1.42
C GLU A 187 8.58 -23.72 -0.22
N LEU A 188 8.06 -23.96 0.97
CA LEU A 188 8.55 -23.31 2.19
C LEU A 188 10.01 -23.67 2.50
N VAL A 189 10.78 -22.65 2.87
CA VAL A 189 12.18 -22.73 3.26
C VAL A 189 12.36 -22.10 4.65
N PRO A 190 12.88 -22.84 5.63
CA PRO A 190 13.18 -22.29 6.95
C PRO A 190 14.40 -21.37 6.90
N LEU A 191 14.26 -20.21 7.52
CA LEU A 191 15.34 -19.30 7.86
C LEU A 191 15.75 -19.56 9.30
N GLU A 192 16.93 -20.13 9.53
CA GLU A 192 17.43 -20.40 10.87
C GLU A 192 18.81 -19.79 11.09
N PHE A 193 19.04 -19.28 12.30
CA PHE A 193 20.29 -18.66 12.73
C PHE A 193 20.69 -19.24 14.09
N THR A 194 21.61 -20.20 14.09
CA THR A 194 21.94 -21.06 15.24
C THR A 194 23.16 -20.64 16.06
N ASP A 195 24.01 -19.74 15.54
CA ASP A 195 25.36 -19.49 16.10
C ASP A 195 25.51 -18.11 16.78
N ASP A 196 26.72 -17.54 16.85
CA ASP A 196 27.02 -16.18 17.36
C ASP A 196 26.13 -15.09 16.78
N GLN A 197 25.57 -15.32 15.59
CA GLN A 197 24.60 -14.45 14.92
C GLN A 197 23.30 -14.30 15.71
N GLY A 198 22.87 -15.35 16.44
CA GLY A 198 21.74 -15.32 17.34
C GLY A 198 22.04 -14.64 18.68
N ARG A 199 23.32 -14.49 19.05
CA ARG A 199 23.76 -13.85 20.31
C ARG A 199 24.05 -12.36 20.17
N ARG A 200 24.01 -11.81 18.95
CA ARG A 200 24.15 -10.38 18.68
C ARG A 200 23.03 -9.56 19.32
N SER A 201 23.28 -8.25 19.43
CA SER A 201 22.25 -7.27 19.82
C SER A 201 20.96 -7.49 19.02
N PRO A 202 19.76 -7.32 19.61
CA PRO A 202 18.48 -7.55 18.94
C PRO A 202 18.35 -6.87 17.57
N THR A 203 18.92 -5.67 17.39
CA THR A 203 18.88 -4.95 16.09
C THR A 203 19.83 -5.51 15.04
N ARG A 204 20.78 -6.38 15.40
CA ARG A 204 21.78 -6.96 14.49
C ARG A 204 21.71 -8.48 14.36
N ARG A 205 20.84 -9.16 15.12
CA ARG A 205 20.71 -10.62 15.09
C ARG A 205 19.78 -11.08 13.97
N GLY A 206 20.15 -12.19 13.32
CA GLY A 206 19.33 -12.87 12.32
C GLY A 206 18.97 -12.02 11.10
N PHE A 207 17.67 -11.84 10.84
CA PHE A 207 17.17 -11.04 9.73
C PHE A 207 16.15 -9.99 10.22
N GLY A 208 16.14 -8.83 9.57
CA GLY A 208 15.06 -7.83 9.69
C GLY A 208 13.97 -8.07 8.64
N ILE A 209 13.00 -7.16 8.57
CA ILE A 209 11.88 -7.25 7.64
C ILE A 209 11.95 -6.04 6.72
N ALA A 210 12.06 -6.27 5.41
CA ALA A 210 12.02 -5.22 4.39
C ALA A 210 10.66 -5.24 3.70
N LEU A 211 9.95 -4.11 3.76
CA LEU A 211 8.66 -3.97 3.08
C LEU A 211 8.85 -3.89 1.56
N SER A 212 7.96 -4.56 0.82
CA SER A 212 7.81 -4.35 -0.62
C SER A 212 7.14 -2.99 -0.91
N PRO A 213 7.15 -2.50 -2.15
CA PRO A 213 6.35 -1.33 -2.54
C PRO A 213 4.86 -1.49 -2.22
N GLU A 214 4.33 -2.70 -2.36
CA GLU A 214 2.94 -3.01 -2.02
C GLU A 214 2.72 -2.98 -0.51
N GLY A 215 3.63 -3.58 0.27
CA GLY A 215 3.56 -3.56 1.74
C GLY A 215 3.67 -2.18 2.36
N GLN A 216 4.38 -1.24 1.71
CA GLN A 216 4.45 0.16 2.17
C GLN A 216 3.11 0.91 2.08
N ARG A 217 2.18 0.44 1.24
CA ARG A 217 0.85 1.03 1.07
C ARG A 217 -0.19 0.44 2.01
N GLU A 218 0.11 -0.70 2.63
CA GLU A 218 -0.85 -1.37 3.51
C GLU A 218 -0.94 -0.67 4.87
N PRO A 219 -2.14 -0.25 5.32
CA PRO A 219 -2.30 0.48 6.58
C PRO A 219 -1.76 -0.27 7.80
N MET A 220 -1.86 -1.60 7.80
CA MET A 220 -1.37 -2.43 8.91
C MET A 220 0.16 -2.41 9.07
N LEU A 221 0.91 -2.06 8.02
CA LEU A 221 2.38 -2.00 8.00
C LEU A 221 2.92 -0.56 8.11
N GLN A 222 2.02 0.42 8.28
CA GLN A 222 2.35 1.83 8.37
C GLN A 222 2.50 2.27 9.84
N PHE A 223 3.73 2.24 10.35
CA PHE A 223 4.09 2.77 11.67
C PHE A 223 4.35 4.28 11.67
N HIS A 224 4.53 4.87 10.48
CA HIS A 224 4.68 6.32 10.30
C HIS A 224 4.01 6.75 9.00
N LEU A 225 3.47 7.98 8.96
CA LEU A 225 2.78 8.50 7.77
C LEU A 225 3.75 8.68 6.59
N ASP A 226 4.90 9.32 6.82
CA ASP A 226 5.98 9.40 5.83
C ASP A 226 6.56 7.99 5.52
N PRO A 227 6.53 7.55 4.25
CA PRO A 227 7.13 6.28 3.81
C PRO A 227 8.63 6.15 4.09
N THR A 228 9.38 7.24 4.15
CA THR A 228 10.83 7.21 4.43
C THR A 228 11.09 6.93 5.90
N GLU A 229 10.43 7.67 6.81
CA GLU A 229 10.46 7.36 8.23
C GLU A 229 9.88 5.97 8.54
N ASN A 230 8.81 5.54 7.87
CA ASN A 230 8.24 4.20 8.08
C ASN A 230 9.28 3.11 7.78
N ARG A 231 10.02 3.23 6.66
CA ARG A 231 11.11 2.31 6.32
C ARG A 231 12.21 2.33 7.38
N ARG A 232 12.59 3.51 7.88
CA ARG A 232 13.57 3.63 8.98
C ARG A 232 13.10 2.90 10.24
N VAL A 233 11.82 3.01 10.60
CA VAL A 233 11.25 2.25 11.72
C VAL A 233 11.43 0.75 11.50
N TRP A 234 10.99 0.21 10.36
CA TRP A 234 11.15 -1.21 10.01
C TRP A 234 12.62 -1.68 10.04
N ASP A 235 13.54 -0.86 9.54
CA ASP A 235 14.98 -1.15 9.55
C ASP A 235 15.59 -1.18 10.96
N THR A 236 15.01 -0.45 11.90
CA THR A 236 15.46 -0.44 13.31
C THR A 236 14.83 -1.53 14.16
N LEU A 237 13.76 -2.19 13.67
CA LEU A 237 13.08 -3.22 14.43
C LEU A 237 14.02 -4.38 14.80
N PRO A 238 13.84 -4.97 15.99
CA PRO A 238 14.55 -6.16 16.43
C PRO A 238 14.44 -7.28 15.40
N GLY A 239 15.58 -7.88 15.05
CA GLY A 239 15.65 -8.97 14.10
C GLY A 239 15.17 -10.30 14.66
N HIS A 240 14.82 -11.18 13.74
CA HIS A 240 14.28 -12.51 13.98
C HIS A 240 15.34 -13.57 13.71
N THR A 241 15.40 -14.61 14.53
CA THR A 241 16.36 -15.72 14.37
C THR A 241 15.76 -16.95 13.70
N TRP A 242 14.45 -16.93 13.50
CA TRP A 242 13.70 -17.99 12.86
C TRP A 242 12.57 -17.38 12.01
N GLY A 243 12.27 -18.01 10.89
CA GLY A 243 11.10 -17.74 10.06
C GLY A 243 10.93 -18.77 8.96
N LEU A 244 9.82 -18.69 8.25
CA LEU A 244 9.50 -19.49 7.07
C LEU A 244 9.19 -18.56 5.91
N VAL A 245 9.95 -18.69 4.84
CA VAL A 245 9.70 -17.97 3.58
C VAL A 245 9.30 -18.97 2.50
N GLY A 246 8.57 -18.54 1.48
CA GLY A 246 8.15 -19.41 0.39
C GLY A 246 8.01 -18.70 -0.95
N VAL A 247 7.61 -19.45 -1.97
CA VAL A 247 7.19 -18.91 -3.26
C VAL A 247 5.74 -18.43 -3.13
N PRO A 248 5.43 -17.16 -3.43
CA PRO A 248 4.06 -16.68 -3.38
C PRO A 248 3.22 -17.35 -4.47
N ARG A 249 1.99 -17.74 -4.14
CA ARG A 249 1.07 -18.28 -5.13
C ARG A 249 0.65 -17.25 -6.17
N PRO A 250 0.30 -17.67 -7.40
CA PRO A 250 -0.28 -16.78 -8.39
C PRO A 250 -1.44 -15.96 -7.81
N GLY A 251 -1.44 -14.65 -8.08
CA GLY A 251 -2.46 -13.73 -7.56
C GLY A 251 -2.22 -13.22 -6.14
N SER A 252 -1.19 -13.70 -5.43
CA SER A 252 -0.79 -13.21 -4.11
C SER A 252 0.11 -11.98 -4.20
N THR A 253 0.00 -11.10 -3.20
CA THR A 253 0.83 -9.91 -3.04
C THR A 253 1.87 -10.16 -1.94
N VAL A 254 3.14 -10.02 -2.27
CA VAL A 254 4.21 -10.09 -1.25
C VAL A 254 4.32 -8.74 -0.57
N LEU A 255 4.04 -8.67 0.73
CA LEU A 255 4.09 -7.45 1.53
C LEU A 255 5.48 -7.19 2.13
N ALA A 256 6.20 -8.26 2.46
CA ALA A 256 7.54 -8.12 3.03
C ALA A 256 8.45 -9.31 2.70
N ARG A 257 9.76 -9.02 2.68
CA ARG A 257 10.84 -9.97 2.43
C ARG A 257 11.86 -9.93 3.59
N PRO A 258 12.62 -11.01 3.82
CA PRO A 258 13.68 -11.00 4.83
C PRO A 258 14.81 -10.05 4.42
N SER A 259 15.24 -9.18 5.34
CA SER A 259 16.44 -8.36 5.22
C SER A 259 17.59 -9.00 5.99
N PHE A 260 18.48 -9.70 5.28
CA PHE A 260 19.53 -10.50 5.90
C PHE A 260 20.62 -9.61 6.56
N ARG A 261 20.72 -9.65 7.90
CA ARG A 261 21.78 -8.98 8.68
C ARG A 261 22.92 -9.94 9.06
N GLY A 262 22.70 -11.23 8.85
CA GLY A 262 23.67 -12.31 8.96
C GLY A 262 23.39 -13.38 7.92
N ARG A 263 24.14 -14.48 7.96
CA ARG A 263 23.94 -15.60 7.03
C ARG A 263 23.03 -16.67 7.66
N PRO A 264 21.86 -17.00 7.06
CA PRO A 264 21.05 -18.12 7.52
C PRO A 264 21.72 -19.46 7.22
N THR A 265 21.29 -20.53 7.90
CA THR A 265 21.75 -21.91 7.64
C THR A 265 21.52 -22.32 6.18
N ARG A 266 20.40 -21.89 5.59
CA ARG A 266 20.07 -22.05 4.17
C ARG A 266 19.70 -20.70 3.59
N ILE A 267 20.35 -20.31 2.50
CA ILE A 267 19.99 -19.10 1.75
C ILE A 267 18.86 -19.48 0.78
N PRO A 268 17.66 -18.91 0.92
CA PRO A 268 16.57 -19.14 -0.03
C PRO A 268 16.83 -18.44 -1.35
N ASP A 269 16.33 -19.00 -2.45
CA ASP A 269 16.28 -18.33 -3.75
C ASP A 269 15.50 -17.00 -3.62
N PRO A 270 15.88 -15.92 -4.31
CA PRO A 270 15.08 -14.68 -4.36
C PRO A 270 13.57 -14.88 -4.58
N LYS A 271 13.15 -15.88 -5.36
CA LYS A 271 11.74 -16.21 -5.59
C LYS A 271 11.04 -16.78 -4.37
N GLN A 272 11.79 -17.43 -3.48
CA GLN A 272 11.32 -18.04 -2.24
C GLN A 272 11.32 -17.06 -1.05
N GLN A 273 11.67 -15.80 -1.26
CA GLN A 273 11.85 -14.82 -0.17
C GLN A 273 10.55 -14.09 0.22
N ALA A 274 9.38 -14.69 -0.02
CA ALA A 274 8.12 -14.11 0.46
C ALA A 274 7.94 -14.43 1.95
N LEU A 275 7.98 -13.41 2.80
CA LEU A 275 7.87 -13.54 4.25
C LEU A 275 6.46 -13.20 4.74
N PHE A 276 5.98 -12.02 4.36
CA PHE A 276 4.59 -11.62 4.56
C PHE A 276 3.88 -11.62 3.22
N VAL A 277 2.76 -12.33 3.14
CA VAL A 277 2.01 -12.50 1.89
C VAL A 277 0.53 -12.29 2.16
N HIS A 278 -0.09 -11.52 1.30
CA HIS A 278 -1.53 -11.30 1.26
C HIS A 278 -2.11 -11.99 0.02
N HIS A 279 -3.26 -12.63 0.19
CA HIS A 279 -3.96 -13.33 -0.89
C HIS A 279 -5.46 -13.20 -0.71
N TYR A 280 -6.19 -13.00 -1.80
CA TYR A 280 -7.65 -13.04 -1.78
C TYR A 280 -8.13 -14.47 -2.02
N HIS A 281 -9.06 -14.94 -1.19
CA HIS A 281 -9.68 -16.25 -1.34
C HIS A 281 -11.20 -16.10 -1.18
N GLY A 282 -11.97 -16.44 -2.22
CA GLY A 282 -13.39 -16.10 -2.31
C GLY A 282 -13.63 -14.60 -2.10
N LEU A 283 -14.53 -14.24 -1.19
CA LEU A 283 -14.80 -12.83 -0.87
C LEU A 283 -13.80 -12.23 0.11
N GLY A 284 -13.17 -13.07 0.95
CA GLY A 284 -12.26 -12.67 2.01
C GLY A 284 -10.80 -12.72 1.59
N GLN A 285 -9.93 -12.84 2.60
CA GLN A 285 -8.50 -12.76 2.40
C GLN A 285 -7.72 -13.54 3.45
N VAL A 286 -6.54 -14.00 3.04
CA VAL A 286 -5.58 -14.72 3.85
C VAL A 286 -4.29 -13.93 3.92
N GLN A 287 -3.73 -13.82 5.11
CA GLN A 287 -2.40 -13.29 5.36
C GLN A 287 -1.50 -14.37 5.95
N TRP A 288 -0.32 -14.50 5.37
CA TRP A 288 0.75 -15.33 5.88
C TRP A 288 1.78 -14.45 6.60
N LEU A 289 2.04 -14.73 7.87
CA LEU A 289 3.13 -14.16 8.64
C LEU A 289 4.19 -15.23 8.88
N GLY A 290 5.25 -15.21 8.07
CA GLY A 290 6.36 -16.17 8.12
C GLY A 290 7.26 -16.12 9.36
N ILE A 291 6.81 -15.57 10.48
CA ILE A 291 7.58 -15.47 11.73
C ILE A 291 6.70 -15.76 12.94
N ASP A 292 7.31 -16.18 14.04
CA ASP A 292 6.68 -16.49 15.34
C ASP A 292 7.16 -15.57 16.48
N SER A 293 7.67 -14.39 16.12
CA SER A 293 8.39 -13.56 17.10
C SER A 293 8.19 -12.06 16.92
N THR A 294 6.97 -11.64 16.57
CA THR A 294 6.60 -10.21 16.53
C THR A 294 6.72 -9.57 17.91
N TRP A 295 6.55 -10.35 18.99
CA TRP A 295 6.76 -9.88 20.36
C TRP A 295 8.11 -9.22 20.63
N ARG A 296 9.13 -9.54 19.81
CA ARG A 296 10.46 -8.93 19.88
C ARG A 296 10.42 -7.44 19.60
N TRP A 297 9.46 -6.95 18.83
CA TRP A 297 9.30 -5.53 18.48
C TRP A 297 9.05 -4.62 19.69
N ARG A 298 8.83 -5.22 20.88
CA ARG A 298 8.72 -4.52 22.16
C ARG A 298 10.06 -4.13 22.79
N HIS A 299 11.19 -4.57 22.21
CA HIS A 299 12.50 -4.32 22.77
C HIS A 299 12.82 -2.81 22.82
N ARG A 300 12.98 -2.26 24.03
CA ARG A 300 13.28 -0.83 24.34
C ARG A 300 12.21 0.18 23.95
N THR A 301 11.17 -0.24 23.24
CA THR A 301 10.03 0.59 22.82
C THR A 301 8.74 0.21 23.53
N GLY A 302 8.72 -0.91 24.27
CA GLY A 302 7.53 -1.36 24.98
C GLY A 302 6.43 -1.73 24.00
N ASP A 303 5.22 -1.22 24.22
CA ASP A 303 4.04 -1.69 23.49
C ASP A 303 3.86 -1.00 22.12
N THR A 304 4.61 0.07 21.83
CA THR A 304 4.41 0.97 20.68
C THR A 304 4.23 0.28 19.33
N TYR A 305 5.21 -0.48 18.83
CA TYR A 305 5.13 -1.06 17.49
C TYR A 305 4.35 -2.38 17.43
N HIS A 306 4.50 -3.21 18.46
CA HIS A 306 3.81 -4.50 18.52
C HIS A 306 2.29 -4.32 18.63
N HIS A 307 1.82 -3.49 19.58
CA HIS A 307 0.39 -3.29 19.77
C HIS A 307 -0.21 -2.52 18.60
N ARG A 308 0.52 -1.55 18.05
CA ARG A 308 0.10 -0.84 16.85
C ARG A 308 -0.08 -1.78 15.66
N PHE A 309 0.86 -2.69 15.40
CA PHE A 309 0.72 -3.66 14.31
C PHE A 309 -0.55 -4.50 14.45
N TRP A 310 -0.74 -5.16 15.60
CA TRP A 310 -1.87 -6.08 15.81
C TRP A 310 -3.21 -5.35 15.89
N GLY A 311 -3.27 -4.18 16.53
CA GLY A 311 -4.48 -3.36 16.57
C GLY A 311 -4.86 -2.79 15.20
N GLN A 312 -3.87 -2.34 14.40
CA GLN A 312 -4.12 -1.90 13.02
C GLN A 312 -4.57 -3.07 12.14
N LEU A 313 -3.98 -4.25 12.30
CA LEU A 313 -4.38 -5.45 11.57
C LEU A 313 -5.82 -5.87 11.88
N ALA A 314 -6.21 -5.84 13.16
CA ALA A 314 -7.58 -6.13 13.58
C ALA A 314 -8.60 -5.15 12.98
N ARG A 315 -8.33 -3.83 13.08
CA ARG A 315 -9.21 -2.81 12.49
C ARG A 315 -9.25 -2.87 10.96
N TRP A 316 -8.12 -3.15 10.31
CA TRP A 316 -8.05 -3.35 8.87
C TRP A 316 -8.88 -4.57 8.45
N ALA A 317 -8.84 -5.67 9.20
CA ALA A 317 -9.66 -6.85 8.94
C ALA A 317 -11.17 -6.57 9.10
N ALA A 318 -11.56 -5.88 10.18
CA ALA A 318 -12.94 -5.45 10.40
C ALA A 318 -13.45 -4.56 9.27
N HIS A 319 -12.67 -3.53 8.89
CA HIS A 319 -13.01 -2.65 7.78
C HIS A 319 -13.23 -3.43 6.48
N ASN A 320 -12.35 -4.38 6.15
CA ASN A 320 -12.49 -5.18 4.93
C ASN A 320 -13.74 -6.06 4.92
N LYS A 321 -14.19 -6.57 6.07
CA LYS A 321 -15.45 -7.33 6.16
C LYS A 321 -16.67 -6.41 6.10
N ALA A 322 -16.56 -5.19 6.64
CA ALA A 322 -17.60 -4.16 6.60
C ALA A 322 -17.77 -3.49 5.22
N VAL A 323 -16.75 -3.54 4.35
CA VAL A 323 -16.84 -3.04 2.96
C VAL A 323 -17.99 -3.76 2.25
N SER A 324 -18.86 -2.95 1.65
CA SER A 324 -20.17 -3.37 1.19
C SER A 324 -20.15 -4.54 0.21
N GLY A 325 -20.94 -5.54 0.56
CA GLY A 325 -21.14 -6.74 -0.21
C GLY A 325 -22.15 -7.64 0.49
N ASN A 326 -22.52 -8.70 -0.19
CA ASN A 326 -23.34 -9.76 0.38
C ASN A 326 -22.65 -11.11 0.16
N ALA A 327 -23.37 -12.21 0.38
CA ALA A 327 -22.84 -13.56 0.23
C ALA A 327 -22.38 -13.89 -1.20
N SER A 328 -22.73 -13.10 -2.21
CA SER A 328 -22.42 -13.38 -3.62
C SER A 328 -21.40 -12.42 -4.24
N VAL A 329 -21.36 -11.17 -3.79
CA VAL A 329 -20.53 -10.13 -4.42
C VAL A 329 -20.10 -9.05 -3.44
N ARG A 330 -18.89 -8.53 -3.63
CA ARG A 330 -18.34 -7.36 -2.92
C ARG A 330 -18.03 -6.23 -3.89
N LEU A 331 -18.40 -5.01 -3.50
CA LEU A 331 -18.16 -3.78 -4.25
C LEU A 331 -17.17 -2.91 -3.47
N GLY A 332 -16.08 -2.53 -4.13
CA GLY A 332 -15.07 -1.63 -3.58
C GLY A 332 -14.66 -0.55 -4.58
N VAL A 333 -14.14 0.55 -4.06
CA VAL A 333 -13.56 1.63 -4.86
C VAL A 333 -12.10 1.79 -4.44
N GLU A 334 -11.19 1.99 -5.39
CA GLU A 334 -9.77 2.11 -5.10
C GLU A 334 -9.45 3.35 -4.27
N THR A 335 -10.08 4.48 -4.60
CA THR A 335 -9.97 5.73 -3.84
C THR A 335 -11.37 6.29 -3.60
N ALA A 336 -11.75 6.45 -2.33
CA ALA A 336 -13.04 7.01 -1.95
C ALA A 336 -13.12 8.53 -2.20
N GLU A 337 -11.98 9.21 -2.32
CA GLU A 337 -11.87 10.65 -2.62
C GLU A 337 -11.15 10.83 -3.96
N VAL A 338 -11.78 11.51 -4.91
CA VAL A 338 -11.20 11.84 -6.21
C VAL A 338 -11.43 13.30 -6.53
N THR A 339 -10.62 13.88 -7.40
CA THR A 339 -10.86 15.23 -7.93
C THR A 339 -11.73 15.16 -9.19
N ALA A 340 -12.61 16.14 -9.39
CA ALA A 340 -13.41 16.22 -10.61
C ALA A 340 -12.51 16.24 -11.86
N GLY A 341 -12.77 15.31 -12.77
CA GLY A 341 -11.95 15.05 -13.96
C GLY A 341 -11.07 13.81 -13.85
N GLU A 342 -10.81 13.30 -12.64
CA GLU A 342 -10.13 12.02 -12.44
C GLU A 342 -11.09 10.84 -12.65
N ALA A 343 -10.53 9.68 -13.00
CA ALA A 343 -11.29 8.45 -13.16
C ALA A 343 -11.52 7.78 -11.81
N VAL A 344 -12.78 7.43 -11.51
CA VAL A 344 -13.10 6.60 -10.35
C VAL A 344 -12.99 5.13 -10.75
N ALA A 345 -12.00 4.43 -10.21
CA ALA A 345 -11.82 3.01 -10.42
C ALA A 345 -12.67 2.19 -9.44
N VAL A 346 -13.62 1.45 -9.99
CA VAL A 346 -14.52 0.56 -9.25
C VAL A 346 -14.06 -0.88 -9.43
N THR A 347 -14.07 -1.61 -8.33
CA THR A 347 -13.72 -3.03 -8.28
C THR A 347 -14.87 -3.84 -7.72
N VAL A 348 -15.15 -4.97 -8.35
CA VAL A 348 -16.16 -5.92 -7.90
C VAL A 348 -15.51 -7.29 -7.80
N ARG A 349 -15.74 -7.96 -6.67
CA ARG A 349 -15.26 -9.32 -6.45
C ARG A 349 -16.42 -10.27 -6.34
N TRP A 350 -16.42 -11.28 -7.19
CA TRP A 350 -17.45 -12.31 -7.26
C TRP A 350 -17.04 -13.54 -6.50
N ARG A 351 -18.02 -14.22 -5.91
CA ARG A 351 -17.83 -15.59 -5.44
C ARG A 351 -17.71 -16.54 -6.65
N PRO A 352 -16.82 -17.55 -6.61
CA PRO A 352 -16.56 -18.43 -7.76
C PRO A 352 -17.82 -19.11 -8.32
N ASP A 353 -18.67 -19.63 -7.44
CA ASP A 353 -19.93 -20.32 -7.79
C ASP A 353 -20.92 -19.44 -8.57
N VAL A 354 -20.92 -18.12 -8.35
CA VAL A 354 -21.79 -17.19 -9.07
C VAL A 354 -21.37 -17.12 -10.54
N LEU A 355 -20.06 -17.02 -10.81
CA LEU A 355 -19.52 -16.97 -12.17
C LEU A 355 -19.60 -18.33 -12.87
N GLU A 356 -19.46 -19.43 -12.13
CA GLU A 356 -19.64 -20.78 -12.69
C GLU A 356 -21.10 -21.07 -13.08
N ARG A 357 -22.06 -20.53 -12.31
CA ARG A 357 -23.49 -20.70 -12.59
C ARG A 357 -23.96 -19.86 -13.78
N ILE A 358 -23.38 -18.68 -13.99
CA ILE A 358 -23.87 -17.70 -14.98
C ILE A 358 -22.74 -17.35 -15.95
N GLY A 359 -22.76 -17.98 -17.12
CA GLY A 359 -21.69 -17.86 -18.13
C GLY A 359 -21.62 -16.51 -18.88
N ASP A 360 -22.70 -15.73 -18.92
CA ASP A 360 -22.75 -14.41 -19.59
C ASP A 360 -23.31 -13.34 -18.65
N LEU A 361 -22.59 -13.11 -17.55
CA LEU A 361 -22.94 -12.11 -16.56
C LEU A 361 -22.51 -10.72 -17.03
N SER A 362 -23.42 -9.75 -17.08
CA SER A 362 -23.08 -8.35 -17.29
C SER A 362 -23.30 -7.58 -16.00
N ALA A 363 -22.28 -6.85 -15.55
CA ALA A 363 -22.34 -6.03 -14.35
C ALA A 363 -21.90 -4.60 -14.62
N GLN A 364 -22.59 -3.66 -13.99
CA GLN A 364 -22.38 -2.23 -14.13
C GLN A 364 -22.47 -1.59 -12.74
N ALA A 365 -21.54 -0.68 -12.45
CA ALA A 365 -21.63 0.15 -11.25
C ALA A 365 -22.31 1.47 -11.62
N GLU A 366 -23.44 1.74 -10.99
CA GLU A 366 -24.26 2.92 -11.19
C GLU A 366 -23.95 3.98 -10.12
N PHE A 367 -23.62 5.20 -10.55
CA PHE A 367 -23.33 6.31 -9.65
C PHE A 367 -24.59 7.13 -9.40
N HIS A 368 -25.10 7.06 -8.17
CA HIS A 368 -26.26 7.84 -7.71
C HIS A 368 -25.78 8.98 -6.80
N PRO A 369 -26.42 10.17 -6.82
CA PRO A 369 -26.16 11.18 -5.80
C PRO A 369 -26.41 10.60 -4.40
N ALA A 370 -25.53 10.91 -3.43
CA ALA A 370 -25.73 10.44 -2.07
C ALA A 370 -27.06 11.01 -1.51
N PRO A 371 -27.88 10.18 -0.84
CA PRO A 371 -29.16 10.63 -0.32
C PRO A 371 -28.95 11.74 0.73
N SER A 372 -29.53 12.92 0.50
CA SER A 372 -29.70 13.90 1.58
C SER A 372 -30.71 13.35 2.59
N LYS A 373 -30.42 13.54 3.89
CA LYS A 373 -31.19 12.99 5.03
C LYS A 373 -32.71 12.88 4.75
N GLY A 374 -33.19 11.66 4.56
CA GLY A 374 -34.62 11.34 4.51
C GLY A 374 -35.20 11.04 3.12
N GLU A 375 -34.45 11.19 2.03
CA GLU A 375 -34.90 10.81 0.69
C GLU A 375 -34.21 9.53 0.20
N THR A 376 -35.00 8.54 -0.21
CA THR A 376 -34.50 7.41 -0.99
C THR A 376 -34.01 7.98 -2.32
N ALA A 377 -32.71 7.82 -2.63
CA ALA A 377 -32.16 8.25 -3.91
C ALA A 377 -32.85 7.47 -5.05
N ALA A 378 -33.92 8.06 -5.56
CA ALA A 378 -34.75 7.62 -6.68
C ALA A 378 -34.50 8.59 -7.83
N GLY A 379 -33.28 8.53 -8.38
CA GLY A 379 -32.88 9.27 -9.58
C GLY A 379 -32.24 8.34 -10.59
N SER A 380 -32.22 8.74 -11.86
CA SER A 380 -31.41 8.06 -12.88
C SER A 380 -29.91 8.17 -12.54
N PRO A 381 -29.10 7.13 -12.79
CA PRO A 381 -27.66 7.19 -12.52
C PRO A 381 -27.00 8.30 -13.32
N LEU A 382 -26.11 9.06 -12.68
CA LEU A 382 -25.36 10.16 -13.31
C LEU A 382 -24.21 9.65 -14.16
N ALA A 383 -23.63 8.51 -13.79
CA ALA A 383 -22.62 7.80 -14.56
C ALA A 383 -22.76 6.29 -14.37
N ILE A 384 -22.21 5.54 -15.32
CA ILE A 384 -22.22 4.08 -15.31
C ILE A 384 -20.81 3.60 -15.66
N ALA A 385 -20.21 2.80 -14.79
CA ALA A 385 -18.97 2.09 -15.09
C ALA A 385 -19.31 0.65 -15.48
N ARG A 386 -18.99 0.25 -16.71
CA ARG A 386 -19.07 -1.16 -17.12
C ARG A 386 -17.93 -1.93 -16.48
N LEU A 387 -18.26 -3.07 -15.87
CA LEU A 387 -17.30 -3.90 -15.16
C LEU A 387 -16.87 -5.06 -16.07
N THR A 388 -15.56 -5.29 -16.16
CA THR A 388 -14.97 -6.38 -16.93
C THR A 388 -13.97 -7.15 -16.10
N ALA A 389 -13.87 -8.47 -16.32
CA ALA A 389 -12.88 -9.30 -15.65
C ALA A 389 -11.44 -8.80 -15.89
N VAL A 390 -10.63 -8.82 -14.84
CA VAL A 390 -9.21 -8.48 -14.92
C VAL A 390 -8.44 -9.69 -15.43
N ASP A 391 -7.51 -9.46 -16.37
CA ASP A 391 -6.67 -10.52 -16.94
C ASP A 391 -5.95 -11.31 -15.85
N GLY A 392 -6.08 -12.64 -15.90
CA GLY A 392 -5.49 -13.55 -14.91
C GLY A 392 -6.18 -13.57 -13.54
N ARG A 393 -7.22 -12.74 -13.30
CA ARG A 393 -8.02 -12.73 -12.07
C ARG A 393 -9.53 -12.71 -12.39
N PRO A 394 -10.12 -13.84 -12.79
CA PRO A 394 -11.51 -13.90 -13.28
C PRO A 394 -12.56 -13.50 -12.24
N LEU A 395 -12.26 -13.68 -10.94
CA LEU A 395 -13.13 -13.28 -9.84
C LEU A 395 -13.15 -11.77 -9.58
N LEU A 396 -12.15 -11.03 -10.08
CA LEU A 396 -12.00 -9.60 -9.88
C LEU A 396 -12.37 -8.87 -11.15
N TRP A 397 -13.42 -8.07 -11.09
CA TRP A 397 -13.86 -7.22 -12.19
C TRP A 397 -13.54 -5.77 -11.88
N ARG A 398 -13.12 -5.02 -12.88
CA ARG A 398 -12.80 -3.60 -12.77
C ARG A 398 -13.56 -2.81 -13.81
N GLY A 399 -13.99 -1.62 -13.43
CA GLY A 399 -14.56 -0.61 -14.32
C GLY A 399 -14.10 0.77 -13.91
N GLN A 400 -14.27 1.74 -14.80
CA GLN A 400 -13.95 3.14 -14.52
C GLN A 400 -15.10 4.03 -14.97
N ALA A 401 -15.41 5.04 -14.17
CA ALA A 401 -16.27 6.15 -14.55
C ALA A 401 -15.45 7.44 -14.58
N THR A 402 -15.68 8.28 -15.60
CA THR A 402 -15.03 9.58 -15.77
C THR A 402 -16.07 10.67 -15.90
N GLY A 403 -15.67 11.93 -15.67
CA GLY A 403 -16.53 13.09 -15.88
C GLY A 403 -17.64 13.26 -14.84
N LEU A 404 -17.47 12.71 -13.63
CA LEU A 404 -18.38 12.96 -12.52
C LEU A 404 -18.26 14.43 -12.08
N PRO A 405 -19.39 15.18 -11.98
CA PRO A 405 -19.39 16.49 -11.35
C PRO A 405 -18.93 16.44 -9.88
N PRO A 406 -18.53 17.57 -9.29
CA PRO A 406 -18.22 17.62 -7.86
C PRO A 406 -19.45 17.27 -7.00
N GLY A 407 -19.30 16.39 -6.02
CA GLY A 407 -20.39 15.97 -5.15
C GLY A 407 -20.16 14.63 -4.43
N ASP A 408 -21.10 14.29 -3.55
CA ASP A 408 -21.18 12.99 -2.87
C ASP A 408 -21.96 11.98 -3.73
N TYR A 409 -21.38 10.80 -3.95
CA TYR A 409 -21.98 9.71 -4.73
C TYR A 409 -22.08 8.42 -3.91
N GLN A 410 -23.17 7.69 -4.11
CA GLN A 410 -23.37 6.32 -3.69
C GLN A 410 -23.42 5.42 -4.93
N LEU A 411 -22.48 4.50 -5.02
CA LEU A 411 -22.41 3.49 -6.07
C LEU A 411 -23.39 2.37 -5.72
N ARG A 412 -24.12 1.89 -6.72
CA ARG A 412 -24.97 0.69 -6.63
C ARG A 412 -24.54 -0.31 -7.68
N LEU A 413 -24.49 -1.58 -7.30
CA LEU A 413 -24.19 -2.65 -8.25
C LEU A 413 -25.48 -3.07 -8.99
N SER A 414 -25.42 -3.00 -10.32
CA SER A 414 -26.49 -3.40 -11.23
C SER A 414 -26.01 -4.58 -12.08
N VAL A 415 -26.78 -5.65 -12.10
CA VAL A 415 -26.39 -6.94 -12.67
C VAL A 415 -27.51 -7.44 -13.56
N SER A 416 -27.17 -8.07 -14.69
CA SER A 416 -28.14 -8.56 -15.67
C SER A 416 -29.05 -9.68 -15.14
N ASP A 417 -28.60 -10.45 -14.16
CA ASP A 417 -29.34 -11.57 -13.59
C ASP A 417 -30.09 -11.14 -12.30
N PRO A 418 -31.45 -11.22 -12.28
CA PRO A 418 -32.25 -10.85 -11.12
C PRO A 418 -32.15 -11.85 -9.95
N GLY A 419 -31.52 -13.02 -10.13
CA GLY A 419 -31.27 -14.00 -9.08
C GLY A 419 -30.05 -13.70 -8.21
N ILE A 420 -29.29 -12.64 -8.53
CA ILE A 420 -28.25 -12.11 -7.66
C ILE A 420 -28.85 -10.95 -6.88
N ASP A 421 -28.95 -11.11 -5.56
CA ASP A 421 -29.29 -9.98 -4.72
C ASP A 421 -28.17 -8.94 -4.83
N THR A 422 -28.50 -7.71 -5.18
CA THR A 422 -27.58 -6.57 -5.11
C THR A 422 -28.10 -5.50 -4.16
N ALA A 423 -29.23 -5.76 -3.48
CA ALA A 423 -29.80 -4.86 -2.51
C ALA A 423 -28.83 -4.72 -1.33
N GLY A 424 -28.39 -3.49 -1.07
CA GLY A 424 -27.45 -3.18 0.00
C GLY A 424 -25.97 -3.25 -0.37
N VAL A 425 -25.61 -3.65 -1.60
CA VAL A 425 -24.23 -3.57 -2.11
C VAL A 425 -23.96 -2.16 -2.64
N THR A 426 -23.50 -1.29 -1.75
CA THR A 426 -23.24 0.13 -1.99
C THR A 426 -21.86 0.58 -1.55
N ALA A 427 -21.14 1.30 -2.40
CA ALA A 427 -19.89 1.97 -2.02
C ALA A 427 -20.07 3.48 -2.11
N ASP A 428 -19.35 4.25 -1.31
CA ASP A 428 -19.44 5.71 -1.30
C ASP A 428 -18.19 6.32 -1.96
N VAL A 429 -18.39 7.36 -2.77
CA VAL A 429 -17.32 8.12 -3.42
C VAL A 429 -17.60 9.61 -3.33
N PHE A 430 -16.56 10.38 -3.06
CA PHE A 430 -16.60 11.83 -3.04
C PHE A 430 -15.75 12.41 -4.16
N VAL A 431 -16.35 13.32 -4.92
CA VAL A 431 -15.69 14.03 -6.01
C VAL A 431 -15.48 15.48 -5.59
N HIS A 432 -14.24 15.84 -5.28
CA HIS A 432 -13.86 17.21 -4.97
C HIS A 432 -13.99 18.11 -6.21
N PRO A 433 -14.29 19.40 -6.05
CA PRO A 433 -14.20 20.36 -7.14
C PRO A 433 -12.81 20.32 -7.79
N PRO A 434 -12.70 20.63 -9.09
CA PRO A 434 -11.43 20.54 -9.79
C PRO A 434 -10.44 21.48 -9.12
N THR A 435 -9.48 20.89 -8.42
CA THR A 435 -8.36 21.61 -7.87
C THR A 435 -7.49 21.99 -9.05
N SER A 436 -7.41 23.27 -9.40
CA SER A 436 -6.37 23.75 -10.31
C SER A 436 -5.04 23.57 -9.59
N GLY A 437 -4.41 22.40 -9.73
CA GLY A 437 -3.28 21.98 -8.91
C GLY A 437 -2.14 23.01 -8.87
N GLU A 438 -1.86 23.63 -10.01
CA GLU A 438 -0.87 24.71 -10.17
C GLU A 438 -1.23 26.00 -9.39
N LEU A 439 -2.51 26.26 -9.16
CA LEU A 439 -2.96 27.44 -8.39
C LEU A 439 -3.10 27.14 -6.90
N ASN A 440 -3.25 25.87 -6.52
CA ASN A 440 -3.39 25.48 -5.12
C ASN A 440 -2.06 25.56 -4.37
N ASN A 441 -0.96 25.17 -5.03
CA ASN A 441 0.39 25.39 -4.53
C ASN A 441 1.13 26.37 -5.45
N LEU A 442 1.13 27.65 -5.07
CA LEU A 442 1.85 28.70 -5.79
C LEU A 442 3.36 28.74 -5.43
N ALA A 443 3.81 27.93 -4.48
CA ALA A 443 5.22 27.86 -4.13
C ALA A 443 6.00 27.12 -5.23
N GLY A 444 7.07 27.74 -5.72
CA GLY A 444 7.99 27.09 -6.63
C GLY A 444 8.80 26.01 -5.92
N ASP A 445 8.96 24.84 -6.52
CA ASP A 445 9.86 23.79 -6.01
C ASP A 445 11.32 24.13 -6.34
N HIS A 446 11.89 25.07 -5.59
CA HIS A 446 13.25 25.55 -5.79
C HIS A 446 14.30 24.45 -5.64
N LEU A 447 14.04 23.44 -4.80
CA LEU A 447 14.95 22.32 -4.60
C LEU A 447 15.02 21.43 -5.83
N HIS A 448 13.86 21.03 -6.38
CA HIS A 448 13.79 20.23 -7.59
C HIS A 448 14.35 20.97 -8.82
N LEU A 449 14.07 22.28 -8.93
CA LEU A 449 14.64 23.13 -9.97
C LEU A 449 16.17 23.22 -9.87
N ALA A 450 16.73 23.26 -8.65
CA ALA A 450 18.18 23.25 -8.44
C ALA A 450 18.79 21.90 -8.85
N GLU A 451 18.15 20.77 -8.52
CA GLU A 451 18.58 19.43 -8.94
C GLU A 451 18.58 19.28 -10.48
N LEU A 452 17.51 19.75 -11.14
CA LEU A 452 17.40 19.78 -12.60
C LEU A 452 18.47 20.67 -13.24
N ALA A 453 18.76 21.83 -12.66
CA ALA A 453 19.81 22.72 -13.13
C ALA A 453 21.17 22.01 -13.07
N VAL A 454 21.51 21.36 -11.95
CA VAL A 454 22.76 20.60 -11.81
C VAL A 454 22.82 19.44 -12.82
N ALA A 455 21.74 18.67 -12.98
CA ALA A 455 21.71 17.53 -13.90
C ALA A 455 21.82 17.93 -15.39
N SER A 456 21.28 19.09 -15.76
CA SER A 456 21.35 19.64 -17.13
C SER A 456 22.60 20.48 -17.40
N GLY A 457 23.44 20.71 -16.38
CA GLY A 457 24.60 21.62 -16.48
C GLY A 457 24.20 23.10 -16.51
N GLY A 458 22.96 23.43 -16.15
CA GLY A 458 22.44 24.78 -16.01
C GLY A 458 22.58 25.34 -14.59
N GLN A 459 21.95 26.50 -14.34
CA GLN A 459 21.95 27.18 -13.06
C GLN A 459 20.54 27.71 -12.74
N LEU A 460 20.09 27.55 -11.49
CA LEU A 460 18.87 28.19 -10.98
C LEU A 460 19.15 29.66 -10.65
N VAL A 461 18.35 30.58 -11.20
CA VAL A 461 18.44 32.03 -10.95
C VAL A 461 17.14 32.47 -10.29
N THR A 462 17.23 33.05 -9.09
CA THR A 462 16.06 33.61 -8.38
C THR A 462 15.76 35.03 -8.83
N LEU A 463 14.58 35.56 -8.50
CA LEU A 463 14.16 36.92 -8.88
C LEU A 463 15.13 38.00 -8.37
N GLU A 464 15.76 37.78 -7.22
CA GLU A 464 16.77 38.68 -6.65
C GLU A 464 18.08 38.72 -7.45
N GLN A 465 18.35 37.66 -8.22
CA GLN A 465 19.56 37.48 -9.01
C GLN A 465 19.34 37.79 -10.49
N LEU A 466 18.19 38.38 -10.84
CA LEU A 466 17.80 38.65 -12.23
C LEU A 466 18.86 39.45 -13.00
N ASP A 467 19.53 40.38 -12.31
CA ASP A 467 20.58 41.23 -12.90
C ASP A 467 21.76 40.42 -13.44
N SER A 468 22.06 39.25 -12.84
CA SER A 468 23.14 38.36 -13.28
C SER A 468 22.80 37.54 -14.53
N LEU A 469 21.52 37.48 -14.92
CA LEU A 469 21.06 36.68 -16.06
C LEU A 469 21.67 37.17 -17.38
N ALA A 470 21.80 38.49 -17.54
CA ALA A 470 22.39 39.09 -18.73
C ALA A 470 23.84 38.64 -18.94
N GLU A 471 24.62 38.51 -17.86
CA GLU A 471 26.02 38.07 -17.93
C GLU A 471 26.12 36.59 -18.26
N LEU A 472 25.23 35.75 -17.71
CA LEU A 472 25.16 34.31 -17.99
C LEU A 472 24.80 34.01 -19.46
N LEU A 473 23.96 34.85 -20.09
CA LEU A 473 23.55 34.69 -21.49
C LEU A 473 24.62 35.16 -22.50
N VAL A 474 25.60 35.96 -22.09
CA VAL A 474 26.65 36.50 -22.97
C VAL A 474 27.73 35.45 -23.28
N GLY A 475 27.71 34.29 -22.61
CA GLY A 475 28.74 33.26 -22.68
C GLY A 475 28.38 32.02 -23.50
N THR A 476 28.11 32.13 -24.81
CA THR A 476 28.29 30.98 -25.71
C THR A 476 28.61 31.42 -27.14
N ARG A 477 29.79 32.00 -27.33
CA ARG A 477 30.41 32.01 -28.67
C ARG A 477 30.76 30.57 -29.01
N SER A 478 29.86 29.89 -29.69
CA SER A 478 30.16 28.66 -30.42
C SER A 478 31.27 28.98 -31.43
N HIS A 479 32.51 28.62 -31.11
CA HIS A 479 33.58 28.58 -32.11
C HIS A 479 33.21 27.52 -33.15
N ARG A 480 32.66 27.96 -34.28
CA ARG A 480 32.51 27.12 -35.46
C ARG A 480 33.85 27.15 -36.19
N GLU A 481 34.66 26.12 -36.01
CA GLU A 481 35.81 25.91 -36.89
C GLU A 481 35.29 25.64 -38.29
N LEU A 482 35.36 26.67 -39.14
CA LEU A 482 35.20 26.55 -40.57
C LEU A 482 36.57 26.15 -41.13
N THR A 483 36.75 24.86 -41.41
CA THR A 483 37.91 24.37 -42.15
C THR A 483 37.72 24.75 -43.62
N GLU A 484 38.36 25.82 -44.07
CA GLU A 484 38.46 26.15 -45.50
C GLU A 484 39.70 25.48 -46.10
N ASP A 485 39.48 24.47 -46.94
CA ASP A 485 40.53 23.86 -47.75
C ASP A 485 40.91 24.83 -48.90
N MET A 486 41.88 25.71 -48.65
CA MET A 486 42.46 26.53 -49.72
C MET A 486 43.55 25.75 -50.47
N LEU A 487 43.33 25.52 -51.77
CA LEU A 487 44.35 25.04 -52.69
C LEU A 487 45.53 26.04 -52.72
N ILE A 488 46.76 25.53 -52.52
CA ILE A 488 48.00 26.34 -52.40
C ILE A 488 48.19 27.31 -53.60
N TRP A 489 47.74 26.93 -54.80
CA TRP A 489 47.79 27.77 -56.00
C TRP A 489 46.97 29.07 -55.92
N ASN A 490 45.96 29.13 -55.05
CA ASN A 490 45.15 30.33 -54.83
C ASN A 490 45.76 31.28 -53.78
N HIS A 491 46.90 30.95 -53.19
CA HIS A 491 47.56 31.83 -52.23
C HIS A 491 48.27 32.98 -52.97
N TRP A 492 48.00 34.23 -52.58
CA TRP A 492 48.53 35.44 -53.22
C TRP A 492 50.07 35.48 -53.28
N THR A 493 50.75 34.78 -52.37
CA THR A 493 52.22 34.67 -52.39
C THR A 493 52.73 33.83 -53.56
N VAL A 494 51.98 32.82 -54.03
CA VAL A 494 52.33 32.04 -55.22
C VAL A 494 52.20 32.92 -56.46
N LEU A 495 51.15 33.74 -56.53
CA LEU A 495 50.97 34.75 -57.58
C LEU A 495 52.14 35.75 -57.59
N LEU A 496 52.51 36.27 -56.42
CA LEU A 496 53.66 37.18 -56.27
C LEU A 496 54.96 36.51 -56.73
N GLY A 497 55.21 35.26 -56.32
CA GLY A 497 56.37 34.48 -56.72
C GLY A 497 56.43 34.25 -58.24
N PHE A 498 55.29 33.94 -58.87
CA PHE A 498 55.18 33.83 -60.33
C PHE A 498 55.56 35.14 -61.02
N PHE A 499 55.00 36.28 -60.59
CA PHE A 499 55.35 37.58 -61.16
C PHE A 499 56.82 37.92 -60.96
N VAL A 500 57.40 37.66 -59.79
CA VAL A 500 58.83 37.89 -59.53
C VAL A 500 59.69 37.05 -60.49
N LEU A 501 59.37 35.77 -60.68
CA LEU A 501 60.09 34.91 -61.62
C LEU A 501 59.96 35.38 -63.06
N MET A 502 58.76 35.77 -63.50
CA MET A 502 58.53 36.28 -64.85
C MET A 502 59.25 37.62 -65.07
N THR A 503 59.27 38.48 -64.06
CA THR A 503 59.95 39.78 -64.12
C THR A 503 61.46 39.57 -64.12
N ALA A 504 61.98 38.66 -63.29
CA ALA A 504 63.39 38.29 -63.27
C ALA A 504 63.82 37.68 -64.60
N GLU A 505 63.03 36.78 -65.19
CA GLU A 505 63.27 36.23 -66.52
C GLU A 505 63.29 37.34 -67.59
N TRP A 506 62.30 38.23 -67.58
CA TRP A 506 62.25 39.36 -68.50
C TRP A 506 63.48 40.25 -68.38
N VAL A 507 63.89 40.59 -67.16
CA VAL A 507 65.12 41.38 -66.91
C VAL A 507 66.35 40.62 -67.44
N VAL A 508 66.48 39.32 -67.16
CA VAL A 508 67.59 38.50 -67.65
C VAL A 508 67.62 38.44 -69.17
N ARG A 509 66.47 38.21 -69.84
CA ARG A 509 66.38 38.22 -71.31
C ARG A 509 66.76 39.58 -71.90
N LYS A 510 66.26 40.66 -71.30
CA LYS A 510 66.57 42.04 -71.70
C LYS A 510 68.07 42.35 -71.61
N VAL A 511 68.73 41.88 -70.54
CA VAL A 511 70.17 42.09 -70.34
C VAL A 511 71.02 41.25 -71.30
N HIS A 512 70.56 40.05 -71.68
CA HIS A 512 71.29 39.15 -72.58
C HIS A 512 70.94 39.31 -74.07
N GLY A 513 70.08 40.27 -74.42
CA GLY A 513 69.77 40.61 -75.82
C GLY A 513 68.94 39.56 -76.59
N LEU A 514 68.22 38.70 -75.86
CA LEU A 514 67.24 37.77 -76.43
C LEU A 514 65.87 38.51 -76.52
N PRO A 515 65.07 38.31 -77.57
CA PRO A 515 63.75 38.94 -77.69
C PRO A 515 62.80 38.56 -76.54
#